data_AF-A0A7Y0HXB9-F1
#
_entry.id   AF-A0A7Y0HXB9-F1
#
_cell.length_a   1.000
_cell.length_b   1.000
_cell.length_c   1.000
_cell.angle_alpha   90.00
_cell.angle_beta   90.00
_cell.angle_gamma   90.00
#
_symmetry.space_group_name_H-M   'P 1'
#
loop_
_entity.id
_entity.type
_entity.pdbx_description
1 polymer ?
#
loop_
_entity_poly.entity_id
_entity_poly.type
_entity_poly.pdbx_seq_one_letter_code
_entity_poly.pdbx_strand_id
1 'polypeptide(L)'
;MKISADFTVVPDDFAKAAAPEYRAGGVPVISFPFYVDEVNPEARYLHWTFTDPDSIPVCGFEWIHWTVANLPIDALMFDFNDSHALAIPPDFSRQMPAMIPEAVQGRNSSASKFVGRDNDPAVIMRYNGPQPPDKDHDYYLHVWATREPLPGLNQGFWMNELLHKLRECGENPDQGGMFVTGKA
;
A
#
# COMPACT_ATOMS: atom_id res chain seq x y z
N MET A 1 -1.54 -16.01 -6.71
CA MET A 1 -1.19 -14.62 -7.04
C MET A 1 0.31 -14.36 -7.02
N LYS A 2 0.82 -13.56 -7.97
CA LYS A 2 2.21 -13.08 -8.04
C LYS A 2 2.22 -11.55 -8.07
N ILE A 3 3.06 -10.94 -7.23
CA ILE A 3 3.21 -9.47 -7.14
C ILE A 3 4.57 -9.09 -7.70
N SER A 4 4.63 -8.04 -8.52
CA SER A 4 5.88 -7.55 -9.10
C SER A 4 5.86 -6.05 -9.38
N ALA A 5 7.03 -5.47 -9.61
CA ALA A 5 7.19 -4.14 -10.17
C ALA A 5 8.41 -4.13 -11.10
N ASP A 6 8.54 -3.11 -11.94
CA ASP A 6 9.67 -2.97 -12.88
C ASP A 6 11.00 -2.61 -12.21
N PHE A 7 11.03 -2.57 -10.88
CA PHE A 7 12.17 -2.20 -10.08
C PHE A 7 12.27 -3.07 -8.83
N THR A 8 13.50 -3.31 -8.38
CA THR A 8 13.80 -3.88 -7.06
C THR A 8 14.22 -2.82 -6.06
N VAL A 9 14.67 -1.64 -6.54
CA VAL A 9 14.98 -0.46 -5.74
C VAL A 9 13.95 0.62 -6.08
N VAL A 10 13.25 1.16 -5.08
CA VAL A 10 12.17 2.14 -5.30
C VAL A 10 12.74 3.42 -5.93
N PRO A 11 12.23 3.87 -7.09
CA PRO A 11 12.65 5.11 -7.72
C PRO A 11 12.44 6.35 -6.85
N ASP A 12 13.27 7.36 -7.07
CA ASP A 12 13.30 8.59 -6.26
C ASP A 12 11.93 9.28 -6.17
N ASP A 13 11.16 9.31 -7.26
CA ASP A 13 9.82 9.92 -7.31
C ASP A 13 8.85 9.40 -6.25
N PHE A 14 9.07 8.16 -5.77
CA PHE A 14 8.22 7.48 -4.79
C PHE A 14 8.89 7.37 -3.41
N ALA A 15 10.11 7.89 -3.24
CA ALA A 15 10.96 7.64 -2.07
C ALA A 15 11.60 8.91 -1.51
N LYS A 16 12.53 8.76 -0.57
CA LYS A 16 13.21 9.84 0.19
C LYS A 16 13.72 11.00 -0.66
N ALA A 17 14.12 10.74 -1.91
CA ALA A 17 14.67 11.72 -2.84
C ALA A 17 13.62 12.40 -3.73
N ALA A 18 12.32 12.10 -3.59
CA ALA A 18 11.24 12.65 -4.40
C ALA A 18 11.29 14.18 -4.52
N ALA A 19 10.95 14.72 -5.68
CA ALA A 19 10.89 16.18 -5.86
C ALA A 19 9.89 16.83 -4.89
N PRO A 20 10.06 18.12 -4.49
CA PRO A 20 9.18 18.78 -3.52
C PRO A 20 7.68 18.70 -3.85
N GLU A 21 7.31 18.75 -5.12
CA GLU A 21 5.93 18.63 -5.63
C GLU A 21 5.31 17.24 -5.41
N TYR A 22 6.14 16.22 -5.17
CA TYR A 22 5.73 14.85 -4.86
C TYR A 22 5.66 14.60 -3.35
N ARG A 23 5.85 15.64 -2.54
CA ARG A 23 5.81 15.57 -1.09
C ARG A 23 4.67 16.36 -0.47
N ALA A 24 4.12 15.85 0.63
CA ALA A 24 3.27 16.59 1.55
C ALA A 24 3.91 16.56 2.95
N GLY A 25 4.15 17.72 3.57
CA GLY A 25 4.81 17.80 4.88
C GLY A 25 6.18 17.11 4.91
N GLY A 26 6.93 17.16 3.81
CA GLY A 26 8.24 16.51 3.67
C GLY A 26 8.20 14.99 3.43
N VAL A 27 7.01 14.40 3.33
CA VAL A 27 6.79 12.96 3.09
C VAL A 27 6.50 12.71 1.62
N PRO A 28 7.17 11.76 0.94
CA PRO A 28 6.81 11.31 -0.40
C PRO A 28 5.42 10.67 -0.36
N VAL A 29 4.48 11.21 -1.14
CA VAL A 29 3.07 10.78 -1.13
C VAL A 29 2.62 10.20 -2.47
N ILE A 30 3.54 10.05 -3.42
CA ILE A 30 3.29 9.39 -4.71
C ILE A 30 3.57 7.90 -4.54
N SER A 31 2.54 7.06 -4.60
CA SER A 31 2.71 5.60 -4.54
C SER A 31 3.37 5.08 -5.82
N PHE A 32 4.28 4.12 -5.68
CA PHE A 32 4.88 3.44 -6.83
C PHE A 32 3.85 2.52 -7.53
N PRO A 33 4.03 2.24 -8.84
CA PRO A 33 3.22 1.26 -9.54
C PRO A 33 3.65 -0.18 -9.22
N PHE A 34 2.71 -1.11 -9.25
CA PHE A 34 2.99 -2.54 -9.13
C PHE A 34 1.94 -3.35 -9.88
N TYR A 35 2.27 -4.61 -10.17
CA TYR A 35 1.47 -5.52 -10.94
C TYR A 35 1.00 -6.70 -10.09
N VAL A 36 -0.20 -7.17 -10.41
CA VAL A 36 -0.82 -8.34 -9.77
C VAL A 36 -1.19 -9.34 -10.86
N ASP A 37 -0.48 -10.46 -10.88
CA ASP A 37 -0.67 -11.54 -11.84
C ASP A 37 -1.23 -12.80 -11.15
N GLU A 38 -1.78 -13.71 -11.95
CA GLU A 38 -2.25 -15.02 -11.48
C GLU A 38 -3.20 -14.92 -10.28
N VAL A 39 -4.09 -13.91 -10.29
CA VAL A 39 -5.15 -13.75 -9.29
C VAL A 39 -6.19 -14.85 -9.49
N ASN A 40 -6.65 -15.44 -8.39
CA ASN A 40 -7.78 -16.36 -8.40
C ASN A 40 -8.96 -15.75 -9.22
N PRO A 41 -9.45 -16.43 -10.28
CA PRO A 41 -10.55 -15.94 -11.11
C PRO A 41 -11.87 -15.65 -10.37
N GLU A 42 -12.06 -16.20 -9.17
CA GLU A 42 -13.21 -15.91 -8.31
C GLU A 42 -13.05 -14.64 -7.47
N ALA A 43 -11.83 -14.11 -7.33
CA ALA A 43 -11.60 -12.90 -6.56
C ALA A 43 -12.23 -11.68 -7.24
N ARG A 44 -12.71 -10.74 -6.43
CA ARG A 44 -13.35 -9.49 -6.88
C ARG A 44 -12.75 -8.26 -6.22
N TYR A 45 -12.08 -8.42 -5.08
CA TYR A 45 -11.51 -7.32 -4.31
C TYR A 45 -10.05 -7.58 -3.97
N LEU A 46 -9.23 -6.53 -4.04
CA LEU A 46 -7.85 -6.52 -3.59
C LEU A 46 -7.71 -5.71 -2.29
N HIS A 47 -6.77 -6.15 -1.47
CA HIS A 47 -6.37 -5.53 -0.20
C HIS A 47 -4.87 -5.64 -0.07
N TRP A 48 -4.20 -4.67 0.57
CA TRP A 48 -2.76 -4.80 0.79
C TRP A 48 -2.24 -4.03 2.00
N THR A 49 -1.06 -4.45 2.42
CA THR A 49 -0.21 -3.75 3.38
C THR A 49 1.16 -3.54 2.76
N PHE A 50 1.75 -2.37 2.97
CA PHE A 50 3.14 -2.06 2.66
C PHE A 50 3.82 -1.63 3.96
N THR A 51 4.85 -2.36 4.37
CA THR A 51 5.51 -2.21 5.68
C THR A 51 7.03 -2.25 5.58
N ASP A 52 7.70 -1.72 6.60
CA ASP A 52 9.16 -1.69 6.78
C ASP A 52 9.54 -2.50 8.02
N PRO A 53 9.88 -3.79 7.88
CA PRO A 53 10.39 -4.59 8.99
C PRO A 53 11.78 -4.14 9.48
N ASP A 54 12.58 -3.50 8.62
CA ASP A 54 13.90 -2.98 8.99
C ASP A 54 13.83 -1.74 9.89
N SER A 55 12.66 -1.12 10.04
CA SER A 55 12.46 -0.05 11.04
C SER A 55 12.45 -0.56 12.49
N ILE A 56 12.31 -1.87 12.73
CA ILE A 56 12.28 -2.45 14.09
C ILE A 56 13.51 -2.04 14.92
N PRO A 57 14.76 -2.23 14.46
CA PRO A 57 15.95 -1.76 15.21
C PRO A 57 16.06 -0.22 15.28
N VAL A 58 15.38 0.53 14.42
CA VAL A 58 15.45 2.00 14.35
C VAL A 58 14.48 2.67 15.33
N CYS A 59 13.21 2.25 15.33
CA CYS A 59 12.14 2.87 16.13
C CYS A 59 11.39 1.91 17.06
N GLY A 60 11.77 0.63 17.11
CA GLY A 60 11.22 -0.36 18.03
C GLY A 60 9.98 -1.10 17.52
N PHE A 61 9.55 -0.88 16.28
CA PHE A 61 8.41 -1.54 15.66
C PHE A 61 8.51 -1.51 14.13
N GLU A 62 7.75 -2.39 13.46
CA GLU A 62 7.59 -2.40 12.00
C GLU A 62 6.75 -1.20 11.57
N TRP A 63 7.29 -0.38 10.66
CA TRP A 63 6.65 0.85 10.21
C TRP A 63 5.63 0.55 9.11
N ILE A 64 4.40 1.02 9.30
CA ILE A 64 3.34 0.87 8.30
C ILE A 64 3.46 2.04 7.33
N HIS A 65 3.61 1.75 6.05
CA HIS A 65 3.72 2.76 4.98
C HIS A 65 2.42 2.95 4.22
N TRP A 66 1.66 1.88 3.99
CA TRP A 66 0.39 1.97 3.25
C TRP A 66 -0.51 0.78 3.55
N THR A 67 -1.81 1.00 3.68
CA THR A 67 -2.80 -0.08 3.77
C THR A 67 -4.04 0.29 2.98
N VAL A 68 -4.59 -0.69 2.27
CA VAL A 68 -5.80 -0.53 1.44
C VAL A 68 -6.70 -1.75 1.59
N ALA A 69 -8.00 -1.51 1.61
CA ALA A 69 -9.01 -2.56 1.58
C ALA A 69 -10.10 -2.25 0.56
N ASN A 70 -10.72 -3.31 0.06
CA ASN A 70 -11.90 -3.30 -0.79
C ASN A 70 -11.70 -2.58 -2.14
N LEU A 71 -10.50 -2.66 -2.73
CA LEU A 71 -10.32 -2.21 -4.12
C LEU A 71 -11.03 -3.19 -5.07
N PRO A 72 -12.08 -2.80 -5.80
CA PRO A 72 -12.70 -3.67 -6.80
C PRO A 72 -11.73 -3.92 -7.95
N ILE A 73 -11.59 -5.17 -8.37
CA ILE A 73 -10.71 -5.55 -9.48
C ILE A 73 -11.19 -4.96 -10.81
N ASP A 74 -12.51 -4.88 -11.01
CA ASP A 74 -13.12 -4.31 -12.22
C ASP A 74 -12.98 -2.78 -12.33
N ALA A 75 -12.63 -2.10 -11.23
CA ALA A 75 -12.28 -0.69 -11.24
C ALA A 75 -10.85 -0.44 -11.76
N LEU A 76 -10.02 -1.48 -11.90
CA LEU A 76 -8.72 -1.38 -12.54
C LEU A 76 -8.90 -1.47 -14.05
N MET A 77 -8.37 -0.48 -14.78
CA MET A 77 -8.42 -0.48 -16.24
C MET A 77 -7.52 -1.61 -16.77
N PHE A 78 -8.12 -2.55 -17.51
CA PHE A 78 -7.40 -3.57 -18.28
C PHE A 78 -6.86 -2.94 -19.56
N ASP A 79 -5.54 -2.81 -19.69
CA ASP A 79 -4.91 -2.63 -21.01
C ASP A 79 -4.71 -4.02 -21.63
N PHE A 80 -5.44 -4.33 -22.70
CA PHE A 80 -5.33 -5.61 -23.40
C PHE A 80 -3.97 -5.84 -24.08
N ASN A 81 -3.13 -4.81 -24.18
CA ASN A 81 -1.76 -4.91 -24.71
C ASN A 81 -0.69 -5.06 -23.61
N ASP A 82 -1.06 -4.97 -22.33
CA ASP A 82 -0.14 -5.18 -21.22
C ASP A 82 0.03 -6.68 -20.95
N SER A 83 1.27 -7.11 -20.72
CA SER A 83 1.59 -8.50 -20.36
C SER A 83 1.16 -8.87 -18.94
N HIS A 84 0.86 -7.87 -18.10
CA HIS A 84 0.36 -8.07 -16.75
C HIS A 84 -1.18 -8.17 -16.71
N ALA A 85 -1.69 -9.02 -15.81
CA ALA A 85 -3.13 -9.19 -15.65
C ALA A 85 -3.81 -7.97 -15.01
N LEU A 86 -3.18 -7.34 -14.02
CA LEU A 86 -3.69 -6.14 -13.35
C LEU A 86 -2.53 -5.19 -13.02
N ALA A 87 -2.70 -3.91 -13.33
CA ALA A 87 -1.74 -2.86 -13.03
C ALA A 87 -2.31 -1.85 -12.01
N ILE A 88 -1.56 -1.60 -10.93
CA ILE A 88 -1.80 -0.48 -10.03
C ILE A 88 -0.94 0.70 -10.51
N PRO A 89 -1.54 1.83 -10.92
CA PRO A 89 -0.79 2.92 -11.54
C PRO A 89 0.07 3.67 -10.52
N PRO A 90 1.08 4.44 -10.99
CA PRO A 90 1.75 5.40 -10.11
C PRO A 90 0.73 6.39 -9.55
N ASP A 91 1.01 6.92 -8.37
CA ASP A 91 0.19 7.93 -7.70
C ASP A 91 -1.23 7.49 -7.31
N PHE A 92 -1.52 6.19 -7.37
CA PHE A 92 -2.85 5.67 -7.11
C PHE A 92 -3.41 6.01 -5.73
N SER A 93 -2.57 6.04 -4.67
CA SER A 93 -3.02 6.35 -3.31
C SER A 93 -3.70 7.73 -3.20
N ARG A 94 -3.26 8.75 -3.95
CA ARG A 94 -3.87 10.08 -3.91
C ARG A 94 -5.16 10.16 -4.73
N GLN A 95 -5.25 9.38 -5.80
CA GLN A 95 -6.35 9.41 -6.77
C GLN A 95 -7.53 8.52 -6.34
N MET A 96 -7.24 7.41 -5.65
CA MET A 96 -8.22 6.41 -5.23
C MET A 96 -9.45 6.99 -4.51
N PRO A 97 -9.34 7.91 -3.53
CA PRO A 97 -10.53 8.46 -2.86
C PRO A 97 -11.52 9.18 -3.78
N ALA A 98 -11.05 9.71 -4.92
CA ALA A 98 -11.90 10.36 -5.91
C ALA A 98 -12.41 9.39 -6.99
N MET A 99 -11.60 8.40 -7.36
CA MET A 99 -11.91 7.47 -8.46
C MET A 99 -12.73 6.25 -7.99
N ILE A 100 -12.48 5.75 -6.79
CA ILE A 100 -13.01 4.47 -6.28
C ILE A 100 -13.38 4.65 -4.80
N PRO A 101 -14.49 5.34 -4.49
CA PRO A 101 -14.86 5.71 -3.12
C PRO A 101 -15.15 4.50 -2.20
N GLU A 102 -15.48 3.34 -2.75
CA GLU A 102 -15.64 2.09 -1.99
C GLU A 102 -14.31 1.49 -1.50
N ALA A 103 -13.19 1.82 -2.16
CA ALA A 103 -11.87 1.43 -1.70
C ALA A 103 -11.42 2.35 -0.56
N VAL A 104 -11.09 1.75 0.59
CA VAL A 104 -10.70 2.49 1.79
C VAL A 104 -9.21 2.35 2.05
N GLN A 105 -8.58 3.43 2.51
CA GLN A 105 -7.18 3.44 2.89
C GLN A 105 -7.07 3.57 4.41
N GLY A 106 -6.14 2.83 5.01
CA GLY A 106 -5.95 2.82 6.45
C GLY A 106 -4.92 3.84 6.93
N ARG A 107 -4.84 3.99 8.25
CA ARG A 107 -3.78 4.77 8.90
C ARG A 107 -2.43 4.08 8.74
N ASN A 108 -1.40 4.89 8.51
CA ASN A 108 -0.01 4.45 8.52
C ASN A 108 0.69 4.87 9.83
N SER A 109 1.96 4.52 10.02
CA SER A 109 2.67 4.81 11.27
C SER A 109 2.90 6.31 11.53
N SER A 110 2.79 7.17 10.51
CA SER A 110 2.80 8.64 10.67
C SER A 110 1.62 9.16 11.49
N ALA A 111 0.52 8.39 11.62
CA ALA A 111 -0.62 8.71 12.49
C ALA A 111 -0.31 8.57 13.99
N SER A 112 0.84 7.98 14.36
CA SER A 112 1.20 7.76 15.75
C SER A 112 1.44 9.09 16.47
N LYS A 113 0.79 9.27 17.63
CA LYS A 113 0.99 10.41 18.51
C LYS A 113 2.45 10.62 18.95
N PHE A 114 3.28 9.58 18.88
CA PHE A 114 4.69 9.62 19.25
C PHE A 114 5.59 10.18 18.14
N VAL A 115 5.09 10.26 16.91
CA VAL A 115 5.83 10.83 15.76
C VAL A 115 5.68 12.36 15.72
N GLY A 116 4.61 12.90 16.32
CA GLY A 116 4.41 14.34 16.45
C GLY A 116 4.06 15.06 15.13
N ARG A 117 3.50 14.33 14.15
CA ARG A 117 3.02 14.91 12.89
C ARG A 117 1.64 15.53 13.04
N ASP A 118 1.33 16.47 12.15
CA ASP A 118 -0.01 17.03 11.99
C ASP A 118 -1.01 15.96 11.52
N ASN A 119 -2.29 16.19 11.82
CA ASN A 119 -3.38 15.28 11.47
C ASN A 119 -3.82 15.38 9.99
N ASP A 120 -2.91 15.68 9.06
CA ASP A 120 -3.21 15.77 7.64
C ASP A 120 -3.53 14.37 7.07
N PRO A 121 -4.79 14.08 6.65
CA PRO A 121 -5.16 12.77 6.12
C PRO A 121 -4.36 12.36 4.89
N ALA A 122 -3.81 13.31 4.13
CA ALA A 122 -2.95 13.02 2.98
C ALA A 122 -1.63 12.35 3.41
N VAL A 123 -1.18 12.56 4.64
CA VAL A 123 0.04 11.99 5.22
C VAL A 123 -0.28 10.81 6.13
N ILE A 124 -1.31 10.88 6.97
CA ILE A 124 -1.53 9.89 8.05
C ILE A 124 -2.45 8.72 7.67
N MET A 125 -3.15 8.78 6.52
CA MET A 125 -4.14 7.76 6.08
C MET A 125 -3.91 7.28 4.64
N ARG A 126 -2.68 7.39 4.13
CA ARG A 126 -2.33 7.12 2.72
C ARG A 126 -0.92 6.53 2.60
N TYR A 127 -0.46 6.35 1.37
CA TYR A 127 0.91 5.97 1.08
C TYR A 127 1.92 6.98 1.65
N ASN A 128 2.96 6.48 2.30
CA ASN A 128 4.19 7.21 2.61
C ASN A 128 5.35 6.44 1.98
N GLY A 129 6.17 7.13 1.18
CA GLY A 129 7.31 6.51 0.52
C GLY A 129 8.40 6.02 1.49
N PRO A 130 9.27 5.09 1.05
CA PRO A 130 10.48 4.73 1.78
C PRO A 130 11.34 5.96 2.14
N GLN A 131 11.68 6.10 3.42
CA GLN A 131 12.54 7.17 3.93
C GLN A 131 13.48 6.67 5.04
N PRO A 132 14.26 5.59 4.80
CA PRO A 132 15.05 5.02 5.87
C PRO A 132 16.14 6.01 6.31
N PRO A 133 16.38 6.16 7.63
CA PRO A 133 17.24 7.22 8.15
C PRO A 133 18.72 6.83 8.26
N ASP A 134 19.05 5.54 8.30
CA ASP A 134 20.36 5.02 8.72
C ASP A 134 21.05 4.16 7.64
N LYS A 135 20.29 3.35 6.90
CA LYS A 135 20.79 2.49 5.81
C LYS A 135 19.68 2.16 4.83
N ASP A 136 20.01 1.49 3.73
CA ASP A 136 18.98 0.94 2.85
C ASP A 136 18.10 -0.07 3.64
N HIS A 137 16.79 0.02 3.47
CA HIS A 137 15.80 -0.85 4.10
C HIS A 137 15.08 -1.69 3.05
N ASP A 138 14.72 -2.91 3.41
CA ASP A 138 13.82 -3.75 2.62
C ASP A 138 12.38 -3.65 3.13
N TYR A 139 11.47 -3.30 2.22
CA TYR A 139 10.05 -3.10 2.48
C TYR A 139 9.23 -4.25 1.90
N TYR A 140 8.18 -4.67 2.60
CA TYR A 140 7.31 -5.76 2.16
C TYR A 140 5.94 -5.25 1.72
N LEU A 141 5.58 -5.54 0.46
CA LEU A 141 4.22 -5.37 -0.05
C LEU A 141 3.52 -6.74 -0.02
N HIS A 142 2.48 -6.86 0.80
CA HIS A 142 1.63 -8.04 0.87
C HIS A 142 0.25 -7.71 0.32
N VAL A 143 -0.22 -8.50 -0.65
CA VAL A 143 -1.52 -8.33 -1.29
C VAL A 143 -2.37 -9.57 -1.01
N TRP A 144 -3.65 -9.35 -0.75
CA TRP A 144 -4.69 -10.37 -0.64
C TRP A 144 -5.81 -10.09 -1.66
N ALA A 145 -6.44 -11.15 -2.14
CA ALA A 145 -7.59 -11.10 -3.01
C ALA A 145 -8.75 -11.92 -2.42
N THR A 146 -9.93 -11.32 -2.33
CA THR A 146 -11.15 -11.93 -1.76
C THR A 146 -12.29 -11.91 -2.77
N ARG A 147 -13.25 -12.83 -2.62
CA ARG A 147 -14.48 -12.85 -3.44
C ARG A 147 -15.47 -11.78 -3.01
N GLU A 148 -15.55 -11.52 -1.71
CA GLU A 148 -16.46 -10.55 -1.10
C GLU A 148 -15.67 -9.39 -0.47
N PRO A 149 -16.27 -8.19 -0.33
CA PRO A 149 -15.62 -7.09 0.36
C PRO A 149 -15.52 -7.36 1.86
N LEU A 150 -14.55 -6.74 2.53
CA LEU A 150 -14.34 -6.78 3.97
C LEU A 150 -15.24 -5.74 4.66
N PRO A 151 -16.31 -6.14 5.36
CA PRO A 151 -17.32 -5.22 5.88
C PRO A 151 -16.83 -4.49 7.14
N GLY A 152 -17.22 -3.22 7.26
CA GLY A 152 -17.00 -2.42 8.47
C GLY A 152 -15.65 -1.71 8.53
N LEU A 153 -14.84 -1.78 7.47
CA LEU A 153 -13.65 -0.93 7.32
C LEU A 153 -14.06 0.43 6.73
N ASN A 154 -13.56 1.50 7.32
CA ASN A 154 -13.80 2.87 6.89
C ASN A 154 -12.45 3.56 6.61
N GLN A 155 -12.48 4.71 5.92
CA GLN A 155 -11.27 5.53 5.72
C GLN A 155 -10.57 5.79 7.06
N GLY A 156 -9.27 5.51 7.10
CA GLY A 156 -8.44 5.56 8.29
C GLY A 156 -8.52 4.34 9.21
N PHE A 157 -9.04 3.19 8.80
CA PHE A 157 -8.95 1.96 9.59
C PHE A 157 -7.50 1.67 10.03
N TRP A 158 -7.32 0.97 11.14
CA TRP A 158 -5.98 0.52 11.56
C TRP A 158 -5.64 -0.83 10.93
N MET A 159 -4.36 -1.06 10.60
CA MET A 159 -3.92 -2.30 9.94
C MET A 159 -4.39 -3.58 10.66
N ASN A 160 -4.46 -3.60 11.99
CA ASN A 160 -4.98 -4.74 12.74
C ASN A 160 -6.46 -5.04 12.44
N GLU A 161 -7.28 -4.02 12.14
CA GLU A 161 -8.67 -4.20 11.71
C GLU A 161 -8.73 -4.91 10.35
N LEU A 162 -7.90 -4.51 9.40
CA LEU A 162 -7.77 -5.20 8.10
C LEU A 162 -7.39 -6.68 8.29
N LEU A 163 -6.35 -6.95 9.10
CA LEU A 163 -5.90 -8.32 9.36
C LEU A 163 -6.98 -9.17 10.06
N HIS A 164 -7.75 -8.59 10.98
CA HIS A 164 -8.89 -9.27 11.58
C HIS A 164 -9.95 -9.62 10.54
N LYS A 165 -10.30 -8.68 9.66
CA LYS A 165 -11.28 -8.92 8.61
C LYS A 165 -10.83 -9.97 7.61
N LEU A 166 -9.56 -9.98 7.21
CA LEU A 166 -8.99 -11.03 6.35
C LEU A 166 -9.06 -12.42 7.01
N ARG A 167 -8.80 -12.53 8.32
CA ARG A 167 -8.92 -13.80 9.06
C ARG A 167 -10.37 -14.26 9.23
N GLU A 168 -11.29 -13.32 9.33
CA GLU A 168 -12.71 -13.56 9.64
C GLU A 168 -13.61 -13.62 8.38
N CYS A 169 -13.04 -13.45 7.18
CA CYS A 169 -13.80 -13.37 5.93
C CYS A 169 -14.46 -14.70 5.48
N GLY A 170 -14.18 -15.80 6.18
CA GLY A 170 -14.80 -17.10 5.91
C GLY A 170 -14.23 -17.84 4.70
N GLU A 171 -13.19 -17.31 4.07
CA GLU A 171 -12.39 -17.96 3.03
C GLU A 171 -10.90 -17.89 3.36
N ASN A 172 -10.06 -18.59 2.59
CA ASN A 172 -8.62 -18.42 2.62
C ASN A 172 -8.23 -17.52 1.42
N PRO A 173 -7.98 -16.22 1.62
CA PRO A 173 -7.73 -15.31 0.51
C PRO A 173 -6.54 -15.75 -0.34
N ASP A 174 -6.62 -15.59 -1.66
CA ASP A 174 -5.45 -15.70 -2.53
C ASP A 174 -4.49 -14.56 -2.14
N GLN A 175 -3.20 -14.85 -2.02
CA GLN A 175 -2.24 -13.91 -1.48
C GLN A 175 -0.87 -14.06 -2.14
N GLY A 176 -0.11 -12.97 -2.13
CA GLY A 176 1.22 -12.90 -2.68
C GLY A 176 1.91 -11.63 -2.21
N GLY A 177 3.24 -11.57 -2.33
CA GLY A 177 3.97 -10.39 -1.92
C GLY A 177 5.32 -10.27 -2.60
N MET A 178 5.93 -9.10 -2.42
CA MET A 178 7.24 -8.78 -2.95
C MET A 178 8.00 -7.89 -1.97
N PHE A 179 9.33 -7.94 -2.04
CA PHE A 179 10.21 -6.99 -1.39
C PHE A 179 10.74 -5.96 -2.38
N VAL A 180 10.90 -4.73 -1.90
CA VAL A 180 11.61 -3.65 -2.59
C VAL A 180 12.53 -2.93 -1.63
N THR A 181 13.67 -2.45 -2.13
CA THR A 181 14.65 -1.72 -1.33
C THR A 181 14.41 -0.21 -1.45
N GLY A 182 14.33 0.47 -0.31
CA GLY A 182 14.35 1.94 -0.24
C GLY A 182 15.75 2.45 0.10
N LYS A 183 16.25 3.44 -0.63
CA LYS A 183 17.56 4.05 -0.39
C LYS A 183 17.55 5.03 0.78
N ALA A 184 18.62 4.99 1.60
CA ALA A 184 18.89 6.00 2.63
C ALA A 184 19.33 7.36 2.06
#